data_AF-A0A7V4KDP7-F1
#
_entry.id   AF-A0A7V4KDP7-F1
#
_cell.length_a   1.000
_cell.length_b   1.000
_cell.length_c   1.000
_cell.angle_alpha   90.00
_cell.angle_beta   90.00
_cell.angle_gamma   90.00
#
_symmetry.space_group_name_H-M   'P 1'
#
loop_
_entity.id
_entity.type
_entity.pdbx_description
1 polymer ?
#
loop_
_entity_poly.entity_id
_entity_poly.type
_entity_poly.pdbx_seq_one_letter_code
_entity_poly.pdbx_strand_id
1 'polypeptide(L)'
;MRRGFTLIELLIVMSIIAALMSVATPVGLNAVAQAKAANVAGNFRALQQAVMQMITLEPNPPRAPDVDVLEYLYTQKYISTKPSGFEVRYDEARKAYVIKYTQSDIDPLKVKNIYASIEIDTNTGQLVLYVLLP
;
A
#
# COMPACT_ATOMS: atom_id res chain seq x y z
N MET A 1 -39.94 -14.48 41.95
CA MET A 1 -39.34 -13.13 42.06
C MET A 1 -38.19 -13.04 41.07
N ARG A 2 -38.28 -12.21 40.02
CA ARG A 2 -37.15 -11.98 39.11
C ARG A 2 -36.31 -10.84 39.68
N ARG A 3 -35.07 -11.12 40.08
CA ARG A 3 -34.12 -10.06 40.48
C ARG A 3 -33.61 -9.39 39.20
N GLY A 4 -33.86 -8.09 39.06
CA GLY A 4 -33.27 -7.26 38.00
C GLY A 4 -31.87 -6.80 38.39
N PHE A 5 -31.04 -6.55 37.38
CA PHE A 5 -29.76 -5.84 37.57
C PHE A 5 -30.01 -4.41 38.05
N THR A 6 -29.15 -3.91 38.94
CA THR A 6 -29.18 -2.51 39.37
C THR A 6 -28.50 -1.61 38.34
N LEU A 7 -28.91 -0.34 38.30
CA LEU A 7 -28.27 0.65 37.41
C LEU A 7 -26.77 0.83 37.74
N ILE A 8 -26.40 0.75 39.02
CA ILE A 8 -25.01 0.94 39.44
C ILE A 8 -24.11 -0.21 39.00
N GLU A 9 -24.62 -1.45 39.02
CA GLU A 9 -23.89 -2.62 38.50
C GLU A 9 -23.63 -2.45 37.01
N LEU A 10 -24.64 -2.01 36.23
CA LEU A 10 -24.46 -1.77 34.81
C LEU A 10 -23.44 -0.64 34.52
N LEU A 11 -23.48 0.45 35.30
CA LEU A 11 -22.57 1.59 35.13
C LEU A 11 -21.12 1.21 35.42
N ILE A 12 -20.86 0.44 36.48
CA ILE A 12 -19.51 -0.02 36.80
C ILE A 12 -19.00 -0.94 35.69
N VAL A 13 -19.84 -1.86 35.19
CA VAL A 13 -19.46 -2.78 34.10
C VAL A 13 -19.13 -2.01 32.83
N MET A 14 -19.96 -1.05 32.42
CA MET A 14 -19.69 -0.21 31.24
C MET A 14 -18.41 0.59 31.41
N SER A 15 -18.14 1.10 32.61
CA SER A 15 -16.93 1.86 32.92
C SER A 15 -15.67 0.99 32.81
N ILE A 16 -15.71 -0.25 33.30
CA ILE A 16 -14.59 -1.19 33.19
C ILE A 16 -14.36 -1.60 31.73
N ILE A 17 -15.42 -1.91 30.97
CA ILE A 17 -15.31 -2.25 29.55
C ILE A 17 -14.70 -1.07 28.76
N ALA A 18 -15.16 0.16 29.02
CA ALA A 18 -14.63 1.36 28.39
C ALA A 18 -13.13 1.57 28.72
N ALA A 19 -12.74 1.38 29.98
CA ALA A 19 -11.35 1.48 30.40
C ALA A 19 -10.46 0.44 29.68
N LEU A 20 -10.91 -0.81 29.59
CA LEU A 20 -10.18 -1.88 28.89
C LEU A 20 -10.05 -1.60 27.38
N MET A 21 -11.14 -1.17 26.74
CA MET A 21 -11.13 -0.82 25.32
C MET A 21 -10.22 0.37 25.02
N SER A 22 -10.16 1.36 25.91
CA SER A 22 -9.26 2.52 25.75
C SER A 22 -7.79 2.12 25.70
N VAL A 23 -7.39 1.08 26.44
CA VAL A 23 -6.00 0.59 26.44
C VAL A 23 -5.72 -0.31 25.24
N ALA A 24 -6.68 -1.14 24.82
CA ALA A 24 -6.50 -2.10 23.73
C ALA A 24 -6.57 -1.48 22.32
N THR A 25 -7.42 -0.47 22.12
CA THR A 25 -7.65 0.17 20.81
C THR A 25 -6.40 0.70 20.09
N PRO A 26 -5.46 1.44 20.73
CA PRO A 26 -4.30 1.98 20.01
C PRO A 26 -3.39 0.87 19.42
N VAL A 27 -3.30 -0.28 20.08
CA VAL A 27 -2.54 -1.44 19.57
C VAL A 27 -3.20 -2.01 18.32
N GLY A 28 -4.53 -2.16 18.33
CA GLY A 28 -5.29 -2.63 17.18
C GLY A 28 -5.15 -1.71 15.96
N LEU A 29 -5.26 -0.38 16.17
CA LEU A 29 -5.09 0.60 15.09
C LEU A 29 -3.67 0.55 14.48
N ASN A 30 -2.64 0.40 15.32
CA ASN A 30 -1.27 0.26 14.84
C ASN A 30 -1.05 -1.04 14.05
N ALA A 31 -1.64 -2.14 14.48
CA ALA A 31 -1.56 -3.43 13.76
C ALA A 31 -2.23 -3.35 12.38
N VAL A 32 -3.40 -2.69 12.29
CA VAL A 32 -4.09 -2.46 11.00
C VAL A 32 -3.23 -1.59 10.08
N ALA A 33 -2.65 -0.50 10.60
CA ALA A 33 -1.75 0.34 9.82
C ALA A 33 -0.51 -0.43 9.32
N GLN A 34 0.05 -1.32 10.15
CA GLN A 34 1.18 -2.17 9.78
C GLN A 34 0.80 -3.19 8.69
N ALA A 35 -0.36 -3.84 8.81
CA ALA A 35 -0.86 -4.79 7.82
C ALA A 35 -1.08 -4.11 6.47
N LYS A 36 -1.64 -2.90 6.48
CA LYS A 36 -1.86 -2.10 5.27
C LYS A 36 -0.54 -1.69 4.60
N ALA A 37 0.44 -1.26 5.39
CA ALA A 37 1.78 -0.97 4.88
C ALA A 37 2.45 -2.21 4.27
N ALA A 38 2.30 -3.38 4.89
CA ALA A 38 2.81 -4.64 4.35
C ALA A 38 2.11 -5.05 3.03
N ASN A 39 0.79 -4.85 2.93
CA ASN A 39 0.05 -5.10 1.70
C ASN A 39 0.54 -4.21 0.55
N VAL A 40 0.71 -2.91 0.80
CA VAL A 40 1.21 -1.97 -0.22
C VAL A 40 2.65 -2.31 -0.62
N ALA A 41 3.53 -2.64 0.34
CA ALA A 41 4.88 -3.12 0.03
C ALA A 41 4.87 -4.41 -0.81
N GLY A 42 3.95 -5.34 -0.52
CA GLY A 42 3.75 -6.55 -1.31
C GLY A 42 3.30 -6.25 -2.74
N ASN A 43 2.35 -5.34 -2.91
CA ASN A 43 1.89 -4.87 -4.21
C ASN A 43 3.02 -4.21 -5.01
N PHE A 44 3.84 -3.36 -4.38
CA PHE A 44 5.03 -2.78 -5.01
C PHE A 44 5.98 -3.86 -5.54
N ARG A 45 6.26 -4.89 -4.73
CA ARG A 45 7.13 -6.00 -5.13
C ARG A 45 6.55 -6.79 -6.31
N ALA A 46 5.25 -7.08 -6.27
CA ALA A 46 4.57 -7.79 -7.36
C ALA A 46 4.59 -6.97 -8.66
N LEU A 47 4.29 -5.67 -8.58
CA LEU A 47 4.35 -4.77 -9.73
C LEU A 47 5.77 -4.64 -10.28
N GLN A 48 6.78 -4.54 -9.42
CA GLN A 48 8.17 -4.50 -9.84
C GLN A 48 8.58 -5.78 -10.59
N GLN A 49 8.16 -6.96 -10.11
CA GLN A 49 8.41 -8.22 -10.80
C GLN A 49 7.72 -8.27 -12.17
N ALA A 50 6.46 -7.82 -12.24
CA ALA A 50 5.72 -7.74 -13.49
C ALA A 50 6.38 -6.80 -14.51
N VAL A 51 6.84 -5.62 -14.06
CA VAL A 51 7.57 -4.66 -14.89
C VAL A 51 8.90 -5.25 -15.36
N MET A 52 9.68 -5.90 -14.49
CA MET A 52 10.92 -6.57 -14.89
C MET A 52 10.68 -7.67 -15.92
N GLN A 53 9.62 -8.46 -15.74
CA GLN A 53 9.25 -9.52 -16.67
C GLN A 53 8.85 -8.96 -18.04
N MET A 54 8.06 -7.88 -18.06
CA MET A 54 7.71 -7.14 -19.29
C MET A 54 8.98 -6.65 -20.01
N ILE A 55 9.91 -5.97 -19.33
CA ILE A 55 11.16 -5.47 -19.93
C ILE A 55 12.02 -6.61 -20.51
N THR A 56 11.99 -7.78 -19.89
CA THR A 56 12.81 -8.93 -20.29
C THR A 56 12.20 -9.68 -21.48
N LEU A 57 10.87 -9.82 -21.52
CA LEU A 57 10.17 -10.62 -22.53
C LEU A 57 9.78 -9.81 -23.75
N GLU A 58 9.58 -8.50 -23.62
CA GLU A 58 9.13 -7.66 -24.72
C GLU A 58 10.28 -6.90 -25.37
N PRO A 59 10.44 -7.00 -26.70
CA PRO A 59 11.43 -6.23 -27.44
C PRO A 59 11.17 -4.73 -27.42
N ASN A 60 9.91 -4.31 -27.29
CA ASN A 60 9.50 -2.91 -27.33
C ASN A 60 8.40 -2.61 -26.30
N PRO A 61 8.76 -2.55 -25.00
CA PRO A 61 7.79 -2.22 -23.97
C PRO A 61 7.32 -0.76 -24.14
N PRO A 62 6.11 -0.40 -23.66
CA PRO A 62 5.60 0.96 -23.78
C PRO A 62 6.52 1.94 -23.04
N ARG A 63 7.15 2.85 -23.80
CA ARG A 63 8.07 3.89 -23.31
C ARG A 63 7.46 5.29 -23.39
N ALA A 64 6.22 5.42 -23.84
CA ALA A 64 5.57 6.72 -23.91
C ALA A 64 5.12 7.15 -22.50
N PRO A 65 5.44 8.39 -22.07
CA PRO A 65 5.12 8.89 -20.72
C PRO A 65 3.61 9.03 -20.45
N ASP A 66 2.79 9.06 -21.51
CA ASP A 66 1.32 9.21 -21.45
C ASP A 66 0.57 7.88 -21.39
N VAL A 67 1.26 6.74 -21.55
CA VAL A 67 0.63 5.42 -21.52
C VAL A 67 0.54 4.93 -20.07
N ASP A 68 -0.66 4.52 -19.65
CA ASP A 68 -0.84 3.81 -18.38
C ASP A 68 -0.23 2.39 -18.52
N VAL A 69 1.02 2.25 -18.08
CA VAL A 69 1.74 0.98 -18.13
C VAL A 69 1.06 -0.05 -17.22
N LEU A 70 0.30 0.38 -16.20
CA LEU A 70 -0.44 -0.53 -15.34
C LEU A 70 -1.57 -1.25 -16.11
N GLU A 71 -2.24 -0.54 -17.01
CA GLU A 71 -3.26 -1.11 -17.88
C GLU A 71 -2.65 -2.10 -18.88
N TYR A 72 -1.45 -1.79 -19.37
CA TYR A 72 -0.71 -2.69 -20.24
C TYR A 72 -0.31 -3.99 -19.53
N LEU A 73 0.21 -3.90 -18.30
CA LEU A 73 0.56 -5.06 -17.48
C LEU A 73 -0.65 -5.97 -17.21
N TYR A 74 -1.83 -5.38 -17.02
CA TYR A 74 -3.07 -6.14 -16.86
C TYR A 74 -3.51 -6.80 -18.17
N THR A 75 -3.49 -6.07 -19.27
CA THR A 75 -3.90 -6.57 -20.60
C THR A 75 -3.00 -7.71 -21.10
N GLN A 76 -1.69 -7.57 -20.92
CA GLN A 76 -0.70 -8.59 -21.26
C GLN A 76 -0.59 -9.71 -20.20
N LYS A 77 -1.43 -9.68 -19.16
CA LYS A 77 -1.51 -10.70 -18.10
C LYS A 77 -0.22 -10.88 -17.27
N TYR A 78 0.64 -9.88 -17.21
CA TYR A 78 1.74 -9.85 -16.25
C TYR A 78 1.24 -9.69 -14.81
N ILE A 79 0.06 -9.07 -14.65
CA ILE A 79 -0.68 -9.04 -13.39
C ILE A 79 -2.10 -9.55 -13.61
N SER A 80 -2.62 -10.32 -12.66
CA SER A 80 -4.00 -10.84 -12.71
C SER A 80 -5.02 -9.87 -12.13
N THR A 81 -4.58 -8.90 -11.33
CA THR A 81 -5.44 -7.93 -10.65
C THR A 81 -4.76 -6.57 -10.65
N LYS A 82 -5.51 -5.52 -11.00
CA LYS A 82 -5.03 -4.13 -10.90
C LYS A 82 -5.14 -3.66 -9.44
N PRO A 83 -4.02 -3.47 -8.71
CA PRO A 83 -4.08 -2.92 -7.36
C PRO A 83 -4.53 -1.45 -7.45
N SER A 84 -5.51 -1.07 -6.62
CA SER A 84 -6.02 0.31 -6.58
C SER A 84 -5.01 1.25 -5.93
N GLY A 85 -4.98 2.51 -6.39
CA GLY A 85 -4.05 3.53 -5.87
C GLY A 85 -2.63 3.42 -6.38
N PHE A 86 -2.37 2.57 -7.38
CA PHE A 86 -1.08 2.51 -8.06
C PHE A 86 -1.16 3.10 -9.45
N GLU A 87 -0.09 3.79 -9.85
CA GLU A 87 0.14 4.24 -11.21
C GLU A 87 1.52 3.80 -11.64
N VAL A 88 1.64 3.28 -12.86
CA VAL A 88 2.94 2.90 -13.43
C VAL A 88 3.15 3.74 -14.68
N ARG A 89 4.21 4.54 -14.67
CA ARG A 89 4.56 5.42 -15.80
C ARG A 89 6.02 5.23 -16.17
N TYR A 90 6.32 5.44 -17.44
CA TYR A 90 7.70 5.49 -17.90
C TYR A 90 8.27 6.90 -17.72
N ASP A 91 9.46 7.00 -17.12
CA ASP A 91 10.22 8.23 -16.99
C ASP A 91 11.39 8.21 -17.99
N GLU A 92 11.26 9.02 -19.04
CA GLU A 92 12.25 9.17 -20.10
C GLU A 92 13.58 9.76 -19.60
N ALA A 93 13.56 10.62 -18.57
CA ALA A 93 14.75 11.27 -18.06
C ALA A 93 15.66 10.28 -17.30
N ARG A 94 15.05 9.32 -16.60
CA ARG A 94 15.77 8.29 -15.83
C ARG A 94 15.90 6.95 -16.55
N LYS A 95 15.30 6.80 -17.74
CA LYS A 95 15.15 5.51 -18.44
C LYS A 95 14.68 4.42 -17.47
N ALA A 96 13.59 4.71 -16.76
CA ALA A 96 13.09 3.88 -15.68
C ALA A 96 11.56 3.85 -15.67
N TYR A 97 10.98 2.73 -15.28
CA TYR A 97 9.56 2.67 -14.94
C TYR A 97 9.37 3.10 -13.49
N VAL A 98 8.49 4.07 -13.27
CA VAL A 98 8.17 4.61 -11.96
C VAL A 98 6.81 4.07 -11.54
N ILE A 99 6.80 3.27 -10.48
CA ILE A 99 5.57 2.82 -9.80
C ILE A 99 5.29 3.83 -8.70
N LYS A 100 4.15 4.53 -8.75
CA LYS A 100 3.73 5.51 -7.75
C LYS A 100 2.51 5.00 -6.99
N TYR A 101 2.47 5.23 -5.70
CA TYR A 101 1.27 5.04 -4.89
C TYR A 101 0.61 6.39 -4.62
N THR A 102 -0.62 6.56 -5.12
CA THR A 102 -1.33 7.85 -5.12
C THR A 102 -2.21 8.07 -3.90
N GLN A 103 -2.44 7.06 -3.07
CA GLN A 103 -3.25 7.20 -1.86
C GLN A 103 -2.37 7.67 -0.67
N SER A 104 -2.87 8.64 0.09
CA SER A 104 -2.19 9.20 1.28
C SER A 104 -2.62 8.52 2.58
N ASP A 105 -3.08 7.28 2.48
CA ASP A 105 -3.82 6.58 3.54
C ASP A 105 -2.93 5.68 4.41
N ILE A 106 -1.61 5.77 4.22
CA ILE A 106 -0.57 4.96 4.85
C ILE A 106 0.64 5.84 5.13
N ASP A 107 1.28 5.62 6.28
CA ASP A 107 2.56 6.23 6.62
C ASP A 107 3.68 5.74 5.67
N PRO A 108 4.27 6.62 4.84
CA PRO A 108 5.30 6.25 3.87
C PRO A 108 6.54 5.61 4.51
N LEU A 109 6.87 5.99 5.74
CA LEU A 109 8.04 5.46 6.45
C LEU A 109 7.86 3.99 6.80
N LYS A 110 6.63 3.58 7.18
CA LYS A 110 6.33 2.18 7.48
C LYS A 110 6.49 1.29 6.25
N VAL A 111 6.07 1.76 5.08
CA VAL A 111 6.22 1.01 3.83
C VAL A 111 7.68 0.92 3.41
N LYS A 112 8.43 2.04 3.50
CA LYS A 112 9.86 2.07 3.20
C LYS A 112 10.68 1.13 4.10
N ASN A 113 10.32 1.03 5.38
CA ASN A 113 10.98 0.09 6.30
C ASN A 113 10.77 -1.38 5.91
N ILE A 114 9.63 -1.70 5.29
CA ILE A 114 9.32 -3.06 4.81
C ILE A 114 9.98 -3.33 3.45
N TYR A 115 10.04 -2.31 2.59
CA TYR A 115 10.66 -2.42 1.29
C TYR A 115 11.58 -1.21 0.98
N ALA A 116 12.87 -1.41 1.28
CA ALA A 116 13.90 -0.37 1.18
C ALA A 116 14.14 0.17 -0.25
N SER A 117 13.71 -0.57 -1.27
CA SER A 117 13.77 -0.13 -2.68
C SER A 117 12.74 0.95 -3.02
N ILE A 118 11.82 1.27 -2.11
CA ILE A 118 10.86 2.36 -2.27
C ILE A 118 11.51 3.67 -1.83
N GLU A 119 11.48 4.64 -2.73
CA GLU A 119 11.81 6.02 -2.46
C GLU A 119 10.56 6.81 -2.09
N ILE A 120 10.76 7.91 -1.36
CA ILE A 120 9.68 8.85 -1.04
C ILE A 120 9.96 10.08 -1.87
N ASP A 121 9.05 10.41 -2.78
CA ASP A 121 9.20 11.59 -3.63
C ASP A 121 9.09 12.83 -2.74
N THR A 122 10.19 13.56 -2.61
CA THR A 122 10.32 14.74 -1.74
C THR A 122 9.36 15.89 -2.10
N ASN A 123 8.78 15.88 -3.31
CA ASN A 123 7.86 16.93 -3.77
C ASN A 123 6.39 16.62 -3.47
N THR A 124 6.02 15.34 -3.43
CA THR A 124 4.62 14.90 -3.27
C THR A 124 4.38 14.11 -1.99
N GLY A 125 5.44 13.69 -1.29
CA GLY A 125 5.35 12.81 -0.12
C GLY A 125 4.88 11.39 -0.44
N GLN A 126 4.77 11.05 -1.73
CA GLN A 126 4.24 9.77 -2.20
C GLN A 126 5.34 8.71 -2.30
N LEU A 127 4.93 7.44 -2.15
CA LEU A 127 5.80 6.30 -2.32
C LEU A 127 6.03 6.07 -3.80
N VAL A 128 7.29 6.07 -4.21
CA VAL A 128 7.71 5.86 -5.58
C VAL A 128 8.77 4.78 -5.65
N LEU A 129 8.69 3.90 -6.64
CA LEU A 129 9.67 2.86 -6.86
C LEU A 129 10.15 2.91 -8.30
N TYR A 130 11.46 2.96 -8.46
CA TYR A 130 12.13 3.06 -9.77
C TYR A 130 12.63 1.68 -10.20
N VAL A 131 12.16 1.21 -11.34
CA VAL A 131 12.68 0.02 -12.01
C VAL A 131 13.51 0.48 -13.21
N LEU A 132 14.83 0.41 -13.05
CA LEU A 132 15.79 0.82 -14.08
C LEU A 132 15.78 -0.17 -15.25
N LEU A 133 15.89 0.34 -16.47
CA LEU A 133 16.17 -0.51 -17.63
C LEU A 133 17.66 -0.90 -17.64
N PRO A 134 17.98 -2.14 -18.04
CA PRO A 134 19.35 -2.58 -18.25
C PRO A 134 20.05 -1.83 -19.41
#